data_AF-A0A9P5Q5F6-F1
#
_entry.id   AF-A0A9P5Q5F6-F1
#
_cell.length_a   1.000
_cell.length_b   1.000
_cell.length_c   1.000
_cell.angle_alpha   90.00
_cell.angle_beta   90.00
_cell.angle_gamma   90.00
#
_symmetry.space_group_name_H-M   'P 1'
#
loop_
_entity.id
_entity.type
_entity.pdbx_description
1 polymer ?
#
loop_
_entity_poly.entity_id
_entity_poly.type
_entity_poly.pdbx_seq_one_letter_code
_entity_poly.pdbx_strand_id
1 'polypeptide(L)'
;MSKSYLHPLKVNPSTGEPFLPLDSHPGFIITPPRLSDIVLLPDLLNDPNVHPWLKGPPYPYTLEHSRAWVTEKVEEATALLQELESSSEGSLKVVGGCPIRYIREVKEDGTDVLVGDIGLQRSDGVDLQNAPRLLDVNNQRKAGDPEIIWSMGYLLAPSYGGRGIMSSAFKAVIKQWAIPRMGMRRMVGVTYPDNYGSRKVMEKNGFVLREIVKEHVKAKGKVHDCCVYDLNVVCCS
;
A
#
# COMPACT_ATOMS: atom_id res chain seq x y z
N MET A 1 -6.08 9.84 -28.31
CA MET A 1 -7.24 9.48 -27.47
C MET A 1 -7.04 10.09 -26.10
N SER A 2 -8.04 10.79 -25.56
CA SER A 2 -7.98 11.26 -24.17
C SER A 2 -7.82 10.06 -23.23
N LYS A 3 -6.88 10.11 -22.29
CA LYS A 3 -6.73 9.04 -21.29
C LYS A 3 -7.96 9.07 -20.37
N SER A 4 -8.52 7.90 -20.06
CA SER A 4 -9.58 7.79 -19.04
C SER A 4 -9.16 8.49 -17.75
N TYR A 5 -10.10 9.14 -17.06
CA TYR A 5 -9.84 9.77 -15.75
C TYR A 5 -9.35 8.76 -14.70
N LEU A 6 -9.58 7.46 -14.92
CA LEU A 6 -9.08 6.35 -14.10
C LEU A 6 -7.66 5.90 -14.46
N HIS A 7 -7.07 6.35 -15.57
CA HIS A 7 -5.77 5.87 -16.04
C HIS A 7 -4.70 5.94 -14.92
N PRO A 8 -3.88 4.90 -14.69
CA PRO A 8 -3.78 3.67 -15.50
C PRO A 8 -4.66 2.51 -15.05
N LEU A 9 -5.60 2.73 -14.12
CA LEU A 9 -6.54 1.67 -13.75
C LEU A 9 -7.36 1.26 -14.98
N LYS A 10 -7.51 -0.05 -15.12
CA LYS A 10 -8.48 -0.68 -16.02
C LYS A 10 -9.82 -0.76 -15.31
N VAL A 11 -10.88 -0.97 -16.07
CA VAL A 11 -12.23 -1.15 -15.53
C VAL A 11 -12.68 -2.56 -15.87
N ASN A 12 -13.19 -3.29 -14.88
CA ASN A 12 -13.79 -4.59 -15.11
C ASN A 12 -15.11 -4.38 -15.87
N PRO A 13 -15.28 -4.95 -17.08
CA PRO A 13 -16.45 -4.70 -17.91
C PRO A 13 -17.76 -5.25 -17.32
N SER A 14 -17.68 -6.28 -16.46
CA SER A 14 -18.83 -6.92 -15.84
C SER A 14 -19.29 -6.20 -14.56
N THR A 15 -18.35 -5.66 -13.78
CA THR A 15 -18.66 -5.05 -12.47
C THR A 15 -18.54 -3.53 -12.46
N GLY A 16 -17.88 -2.93 -13.47
CA GLY A 16 -17.53 -1.51 -13.49
C GLY A 16 -16.41 -1.13 -12.51
N GLU A 17 -15.84 -2.10 -11.79
CA GLU A 17 -14.84 -1.84 -10.75
C GLU A 17 -13.48 -1.50 -11.36
N PRO A 18 -12.80 -0.44 -10.90
CA PRO A 18 -11.44 -0.14 -11.34
C PRO A 18 -10.44 -1.13 -10.73
N PHE A 19 -9.38 -1.49 -11.47
CA PHE A 19 -8.32 -2.35 -10.97
C PHE A 19 -6.98 -2.07 -11.67
N LEU A 20 -5.89 -2.49 -11.03
CA LEU A 20 -4.54 -2.45 -11.60
C LEU A 20 -4.02 -3.87 -11.82
N PRO A 21 -3.76 -4.32 -13.06
CA PRO A 21 -3.16 -5.62 -13.32
C PRO A 21 -1.67 -5.64 -12.97
N LEU A 22 -1.16 -6.81 -12.59
CA LEU A 22 0.26 -7.03 -12.36
C LEU A 22 0.94 -7.60 -13.62
N ASP A 23 1.68 -6.77 -14.35
CA ASP A 23 2.30 -7.17 -15.63
C ASP A 23 3.21 -8.41 -15.52
N SER A 24 3.95 -8.54 -14.42
CA SER A 24 4.85 -9.69 -14.19
C SER A 24 4.16 -10.89 -13.54
N HIS A 25 2.88 -10.78 -13.17
CA HIS A 25 2.08 -11.86 -12.57
C HIS A 25 0.67 -11.85 -13.17
N PRO A 26 0.52 -12.30 -14.42
CA PRO A 26 -0.80 -12.47 -15.03
C PRO A 26 -1.69 -13.33 -14.13
N GLY A 27 -2.95 -12.93 -13.96
CA GLY A 27 -3.88 -13.54 -13.00
C GLY A 27 -3.95 -12.82 -11.65
N PHE A 28 -3.09 -11.83 -11.39
CA PHE A 28 -3.18 -10.99 -10.20
C PHE A 28 -3.54 -9.54 -10.54
N ILE A 29 -4.43 -8.98 -9.73
CA ILE A 29 -4.89 -7.59 -9.82
C ILE A 29 -4.86 -6.92 -8.45
N ILE A 30 -4.87 -5.59 -8.42
CA ILE A 30 -5.09 -4.79 -7.22
C ILE A 30 -6.40 -4.02 -7.39
N THR A 31 -7.31 -4.14 -6.43
CA THR A 31 -8.63 -3.50 -6.47
C THR A 31 -8.83 -2.52 -5.31
N PRO A 32 -9.87 -1.68 -5.37
CA PRO A 32 -10.41 -1.02 -4.19
C PRO A 32 -10.79 -2.03 -3.10
N PRO A 33 -10.85 -1.57 -1.84
CA PRO A 33 -11.45 -2.35 -0.77
C PRO A 33 -12.95 -2.51 -1.00
N ARG A 34 -13.50 -3.64 -0.57
CA ARG A 34 -14.91 -3.98 -0.63
C ARG A 34 -15.41 -4.27 0.78
N LEU A 35 -16.67 -3.94 1.10
CA LEU A 35 -17.25 -4.30 2.40
C LEU A 35 -17.28 -5.82 2.64
N SER A 36 -17.31 -6.62 1.57
CA SER A 36 -17.18 -8.08 1.65
C SER A 36 -15.82 -8.54 2.20
N ASP A 37 -14.79 -7.70 2.18
CA ASP A 37 -13.46 -8.06 2.69
C ASP A 37 -13.39 -8.08 4.22
N ILE A 38 -14.40 -7.53 4.91
CA ILE A 38 -14.50 -7.49 6.38
C ILE A 38 -14.35 -8.88 7.00
N VAL A 39 -14.89 -9.91 6.35
CA VAL A 39 -14.85 -11.28 6.88
C VAL A 39 -13.56 -12.02 6.52
N LEU A 40 -12.73 -11.48 5.63
CA LEU A 40 -11.54 -12.15 5.09
C LEU A 40 -10.25 -11.75 5.84
N LEU A 41 -10.17 -10.51 6.31
CA LEU A 41 -8.95 -10.02 6.96
C LEU A 41 -8.62 -10.67 8.31
N PRO A 42 -9.58 -11.06 9.18
CA PRO A 42 -9.25 -11.70 10.45
C PRO A 42 -8.39 -12.95 10.29
N ASP A 43 -8.67 -13.81 9.31
CA ASP A 43 -7.88 -15.02 9.06
C ASP A 43 -6.46 -14.65 8.64
N LEU A 44 -6.33 -13.68 7.72
CA LEU A 44 -5.04 -13.25 7.19
C LEU A 44 -4.17 -12.53 8.23
N LEU A 45 -4.77 -11.70 9.08
CA LEU A 45 -4.07 -10.87 10.06
C LEU A 45 -3.76 -11.60 11.37
N ASN A 46 -4.44 -12.71 11.66
CA ASN A 46 -4.10 -13.59 12.78
C ASN A 46 -3.20 -14.76 12.38
N ASP A 47 -2.94 -14.98 11.09
CA ASP A 47 -2.07 -16.07 10.64
C ASP A 47 -0.70 -16.02 11.36
N PRO A 48 -0.24 -17.14 11.97
CA PRO A 48 1.00 -17.20 12.75
C PRO A 48 2.26 -16.81 11.95
N ASN A 49 2.22 -16.90 10.62
CA ASN A 49 3.32 -16.53 9.74
C ASN A 49 3.24 -15.08 9.25
N VAL A 50 2.13 -14.39 9.50
CA VAL A 50 1.90 -12.99 9.08
C VAL A 50 1.95 -12.08 10.29
N HIS A 51 1.14 -12.34 11.31
CA HIS A 51 0.94 -11.40 12.42
C HIS A 51 2.24 -10.98 13.15
N PRO A 52 3.28 -11.81 13.36
CA PRO A 52 4.45 -11.39 14.13
C PRO A 52 5.22 -10.25 13.45
N TRP A 53 5.05 -10.12 12.13
CA TRP A 53 5.72 -9.11 11.31
C TRP A 53 4.96 -7.80 11.19
N LEU A 54 3.73 -7.73 11.71
CA LEU A 54 2.87 -6.56 11.64
C LEU A 54 3.01 -5.69 12.90
N LYS A 55 3.20 -4.38 12.69
CA LYS A 55 3.26 -3.37 13.76
C LYS A 55 1.90 -2.74 14.07
N GLY A 56 1.14 -2.37 13.03
CA GLY A 56 -0.06 -1.53 13.14
C GLY A 56 -1.31 -2.25 13.65
N PRO A 57 -1.73 -3.37 13.03
CA PRO A 57 -2.94 -4.06 13.42
C PRO A 57 -2.90 -4.58 14.87
N PRO A 58 -3.99 -4.43 15.65
CA PRO A 58 -4.12 -5.03 16.98
C PRO A 58 -4.07 -6.56 16.89
N TYR A 59 -3.64 -7.20 17.98
CA TYR A 59 -3.60 -8.66 18.08
C TYR A 59 -4.22 -9.14 19.42
N PRO A 60 -5.17 -10.08 19.40
CA PRO A 60 -5.79 -10.68 18.21
C PRO A 60 -6.59 -9.67 17.37
N TYR A 61 -6.62 -9.87 16.05
CA TYR A 61 -7.36 -9.02 15.13
C TYR A 61 -8.80 -9.53 15.01
N THR A 62 -9.77 -8.73 15.44
CA THR A 62 -11.18 -9.15 15.54
C THR A 62 -11.96 -8.72 14.30
N LEU A 63 -13.17 -9.27 14.15
CA LEU A 63 -14.11 -8.84 13.12
C LEU A 63 -14.51 -7.36 13.28
N GLU A 64 -14.55 -6.86 14.51
CA GLU A 64 -14.82 -5.44 14.80
C GLU A 64 -13.68 -4.54 14.30
N HIS A 65 -12.42 -4.92 14.58
CA HIS A 65 -11.25 -4.23 14.04
C HIS A 65 -11.29 -4.22 12.50
N SER A 66 -11.62 -5.37 11.90
CA SER A 66 -11.75 -5.48 10.44
C SER A 66 -12.88 -4.62 9.89
N ARG A 67 -14.03 -4.57 10.57
CA ARG A 67 -15.17 -3.75 10.17
C ARG A 67 -14.81 -2.27 10.18
N ALA A 68 -14.19 -1.80 11.27
CA ALA A 68 -13.76 -0.41 11.37
C ALA A 68 -12.76 -0.05 10.25
N TRP A 69 -11.72 -0.88 10.08
CA TRP A 69 -10.68 -0.65 9.08
C TRP A 69 -11.22 -0.68 7.64
N VAL A 70 -11.97 -1.71 7.26
CA VAL A 70 -12.43 -1.85 5.87
C VAL A 70 -13.44 -0.76 5.53
N THR A 71 -14.36 -0.40 6.44
CA THR A 71 -15.34 0.68 6.20
C THR A 71 -14.64 2.00 5.92
N GLU A 72 -13.70 2.41 6.79
CA GLU A 72 -12.91 3.64 6.59
C GLU A 72 -12.22 3.64 5.22
N LYS A 73 -11.65 2.51 4.81
CA LYS A 73 -10.85 2.41 3.59
C LYS A 73 -11.72 2.33 2.33
N VAL A 74 -12.93 1.79 2.44
CA VAL A 74 -13.97 1.88 1.40
C VAL A 74 -14.41 3.32 1.21
N GLU A 75 -14.65 4.06 2.29
CA GLU A 75 -15.03 5.48 2.23
C GLU A 75 -13.93 6.33 1.59
N GLU A 76 -12.67 6.16 2.03
CA GLU A 76 -11.52 6.84 1.43
C GLU A 76 -11.35 6.54 -0.07
N ALA A 77 -11.42 5.27 -0.45
CA ALA A 77 -11.30 4.86 -1.85
C ALA A 77 -12.45 5.43 -2.70
N THR A 78 -13.68 5.42 -2.18
CA THR A 78 -14.87 5.96 -2.85
C THR A 78 -14.74 7.47 -3.07
N ALA A 79 -14.38 8.22 -2.03
CA ALA A 79 -14.18 9.66 -2.12
C ALA A 79 -13.10 10.02 -3.14
N LEU A 80 -12.01 9.25 -3.17
CA LEU A 80 -10.91 9.45 -4.12
C LEU A 80 -11.32 9.16 -5.57
N LEU A 81 -12.13 8.11 -5.80
CA LEU A 81 -12.65 7.80 -7.13
C LEU A 81 -13.62 8.88 -7.63
N GLN A 82 -14.48 9.42 -6.76
CA GLN A 82 -15.35 10.56 -7.07
C GLN A 82 -14.54 11.83 -7.38
N GLU A 83 -13.47 12.07 -6.61
CA GLU A 83 -12.55 13.18 -6.87
C GLU A 83 -11.91 13.07 -8.26
N LEU A 84 -11.54 11.86 -8.69
CA LEU A 84 -10.97 11.62 -10.01
C LEU A 84 -11.99 11.81 -11.14
N GLU A 85 -13.23 11.35 -10.95
CA GLU A 85 -14.29 11.47 -11.94
C GLU A 85 -14.69 12.92 -12.20
N SER A 86 -14.71 13.76 -11.16
CA SER A 86 -15.00 15.20 -11.30
C SER A 86 -13.93 16.00 -12.07
N SER A 87 -12.81 15.36 -12.44
CA SER A 87 -11.74 16.00 -13.20
C SER A 87 -11.97 15.89 -14.71
N SER A 88 -12.55 16.93 -15.30
CA SER A 88 -12.60 17.11 -16.74
C SER A 88 -11.35 17.82 -17.26
N GLU A 89 -10.60 17.13 -18.13
CA GLU A 89 -9.66 17.66 -19.14
C GLU A 89 -8.12 17.56 -18.94
N GLY A 90 -7.47 17.11 -20.03
CA GLY A 90 -6.07 17.40 -20.39
C GLY A 90 -5.00 16.49 -19.80
N SER A 91 -4.88 16.43 -18.47
CA SER A 91 -3.76 15.78 -17.78
C SER A 91 -4.22 14.88 -16.63
N LEU A 92 -3.35 13.96 -16.17
CA LEU A 92 -3.67 13.11 -15.03
C LEU A 92 -3.79 13.97 -13.78
N LYS A 93 -5.00 14.06 -13.20
CA LYS A 93 -5.21 14.71 -11.91
C LYS A 93 -4.32 14.06 -10.85
N VAL A 94 -3.58 14.91 -10.14
CA VAL A 94 -2.82 14.54 -8.95
C VAL A 94 -3.77 14.51 -7.76
N VAL A 95 -3.69 13.45 -6.96
CA VAL A 95 -4.56 13.16 -5.83
C VAL A 95 -3.76 12.74 -4.60
N GLY A 96 -4.37 12.87 -3.42
CA GLY A 96 -3.69 12.66 -2.13
C GLY A 96 -3.56 11.21 -1.67
N GLY A 97 -3.96 10.22 -2.48
CA GLY A 97 -4.05 8.82 -2.04
C GLY A 97 -4.11 7.80 -3.18
N CYS A 98 -4.39 6.55 -2.81
CA CYS A 98 -4.49 5.42 -3.73
C CYS A 98 -5.83 4.68 -3.52
N PRO A 99 -6.69 4.59 -4.55
CA PRO A 99 -8.03 4.02 -4.39
C PRO A 99 -8.00 2.48 -4.42
N ILE A 100 -6.86 1.89 -4.75
CA ILE A 100 -6.64 0.45 -4.83
C ILE A 100 -5.65 0.03 -3.74
N ARG A 101 -5.87 -1.15 -3.14
CA ARG A 101 -5.01 -1.68 -2.08
C ARG A 101 -4.98 -3.20 -1.97
N TYR A 102 -6.07 -3.88 -2.33
CA TYR A 102 -6.16 -5.31 -2.08
C TYR A 102 -5.68 -6.10 -3.28
N ILE A 103 -4.71 -6.97 -3.02
CA ILE A 103 -4.15 -7.87 -4.02
C ILE A 103 -5.08 -9.08 -4.10
N ARG A 104 -5.49 -9.40 -5.32
CA ARG A 104 -6.41 -10.49 -5.61
C ARG A 104 -5.87 -11.40 -6.69
N GLU A 105 -6.13 -12.68 -6.54
CA GLU A 105 -5.95 -13.67 -7.61
C GLU A 105 -7.29 -13.87 -8.33
N VAL A 106 -7.28 -13.67 -9.65
CA VAL A 106 -8.44 -13.91 -10.52
C VAL A 106 -8.49 -15.39 -10.89
N LYS A 107 -9.66 -16.00 -10.74
CA LYS A 107 -9.95 -17.40 -11.02
C LYS A 107 -10.44 -17.58 -12.46
N GLU A 108 -10.44 -18.83 -12.92
CA GLU A 108 -10.84 -19.18 -14.29
C GLU A 108 -12.30 -18.82 -14.61
N ASP A 109 -13.17 -18.85 -13.59
CA ASP A 109 -14.58 -18.47 -13.69
C ASP A 109 -14.81 -16.94 -13.65
N GLY A 110 -13.74 -16.15 -13.57
CA GLY A 110 -13.77 -14.70 -13.50
C GLY A 110 -14.01 -14.13 -12.10
N THR A 111 -14.21 -14.98 -11.08
CA THR A 111 -14.22 -14.54 -9.68
C THR A 111 -12.80 -14.20 -9.21
N ASP A 112 -12.69 -13.58 -8.03
CA ASP A 112 -11.40 -13.28 -7.45
C ASP A 112 -11.36 -13.62 -5.96
N VAL A 113 -10.15 -13.83 -5.45
CA VAL A 113 -9.90 -14.11 -4.03
C VAL A 113 -8.92 -13.09 -3.48
N LEU A 114 -9.20 -12.54 -2.31
CA LEU A 114 -8.28 -11.67 -1.56
C LEU A 114 -7.07 -12.49 -1.11
N VAL A 115 -5.87 -12.07 -1.53
CA VAL A 115 -4.61 -12.76 -1.18
C VAL A 115 -3.61 -11.87 -0.47
N GLY A 116 -3.85 -10.56 -0.40
CA GLY A 116 -2.96 -9.65 0.29
C GLY A 116 -3.44 -8.20 0.28
N ASP A 117 -2.63 -7.35 0.88
CA ASP A 117 -2.89 -5.94 1.05
C ASP A 117 -1.61 -5.14 0.83
N ILE A 118 -1.75 -3.97 0.22
CA ILE A 118 -0.69 -3.02 -0.07
C ILE A 118 -1.25 -1.59 0.05
N GLY A 119 -1.02 -0.97 1.19
CA GLY A 119 -1.55 0.35 1.55
C GLY A 119 -0.47 1.44 1.53
N LEU A 120 -0.79 2.57 0.89
CA LEU A 120 0.01 3.79 0.91
C LEU A 120 -0.52 4.76 1.96
N GLN A 121 0.39 5.38 2.71
CA GLN A 121 0.05 6.45 3.63
C GLN A 121 1.16 7.50 3.70
N ARG A 122 0.85 8.67 4.24
CA ARG A 122 1.88 9.65 4.58
C ARG A 122 2.73 9.12 5.73
N SER A 123 4.04 9.26 5.60
CA SER A 123 5.00 8.78 6.59
C SER A 123 5.08 9.73 7.77
N ASP A 124 5.18 9.16 8.96
CA ASP A 124 5.60 9.82 10.19
C ASP A 124 7.14 10.02 10.24
N GLY A 125 7.86 9.58 9.21
CA GLY A 125 9.30 9.79 9.04
C GLY A 125 10.15 8.61 9.54
N VAL A 126 11.44 8.87 9.72
CA VAL A 126 12.43 7.89 10.23
C VAL A 126 12.71 8.14 11.72
N ASP A 127 12.45 9.35 12.20
CA ASP A 127 12.69 9.74 13.59
C ASP A 127 11.46 9.42 14.45
N LEU A 128 11.47 8.26 15.11
CA LEU A 128 10.36 7.85 15.96
C LEU A 128 10.11 8.78 17.16
N GLN A 129 11.09 9.59 17.60
CA GLN A 129 10.86 10.53 18.70
C GLN A 129 10.02 11.72 18.24
N ASN A 130 10.23 12.16 16.99
CA ASN A 130 9.49 13.26 16.38
C ASN A 130 8.33 12.81 15.50
N ALA A 131 8.06 11.50 15.40
CA ALA A 131 7.10 10.91 14.47
C ALA A 131 5.72 11.61 14.45
N PRO A 132 5.06 11.90 15.59
CA PRO A 132 3.77 12.61 15.57
C PRO A 132 3.87 13.99 14.91
N ARG A 133 4.88 14.79 15.28
CA ARG A 133 5.11 16.12 14.73
C ARG A 133 5.41 16.05 13.23
N LEU A 134 6.22 15.08 12.81
CA LEU A 134 6.57 14.88 11.40
C LEU A 134 5.35 14.46 10.59
N LEU A 135 4.50 13.58 11.13
CA LEU A 135 3.25 13.18 10.51
C LEU A 135 2.30 14.38 10.35
N ASP A 136 2.16 15.23 11.36
CA ASP A 136 1.32 16.43 11.28
C ASP A 136 1.80 17.40 10.18
N VAL A 137 3.11 17.68 10.15
CA VAL A 137 3.73 18.50 9.11
C VAL A 137 3.52 17.88 7.73
N ASN A 138 3.64 16.56 7.62
CA ASN A 138 3.44 15.85 6.38
C ASN A 138 1.97 15.90 5.94
N ASN A 139 1.01 15.72 6.86
CA ASN A 139 -0.45 15.76 6.59
C ASN A 139 -0.95 17.14 6.14
N GLN A 140 -0.31 18.22 6.58
CA GLN A 140 -0.64 19.58 6.15
C GLN A 140 -0.26 19.89 4.69
N ARG A 141 0.56 19.05 4.06
CA ARG A 141 0.98 19.25 2.66
C ARG A 141 -0.15 19.01 1.68
N LYS A 142 -0.19 19.79 0.60
CA LYS A 142 -1.18 19.61 -0.46
C LYS A 142 -0.82 18.38 -1.31
N ALA A 143 -1.82 17.72 -1.90
CA ALA A 143 -1.57 16.62 -2.82
C ALA A 143 -0.59 17.04 -3.93
N GLY A 144 0.39 16.19 -4.24
CA GLY A 144 1.44 16.47 -5.23
C GLY A 144 2.65 17.26 -4.72
N ASP A 145 2.66 17.72 -3.47
CA ASP A 145 3.81 18.38 -2.88
C ASP A 145 5.02 17.39 -2.86
N PRO A 146 6.16 17.76 -3.50
CA PRO A 146 7.31 16.86 -3.63
C PRO A 146 8.01 16.56 -2.30
N GLU A 147 7.74 17.34 -1.25
CA GLU A 147 8.28 17.10 0.10
C GLU A 147 7.47 16.08 0.90
N ILE A 148 6.32 15.60 0.37
CA ILE A 148 5.58 14.53 1.03
C ILE A 148 6.45 13.27 1.06
N ILE A 149 6.68 12.77 2.26
CA ILE A 149 7.31 11.48 2.48
C ILE A 149 6.22 10.43 2.60
N TRP A 150 6.26 9.41 1.76
CA TRP A 150 5.30 8.32 1.79
C TRP A 150 5.84 7.13 2.59
N SER A 151 4.96 6.27 3.07
CA SER A 151 5.29 4.93 3.55
C SER A 151 4.27 3.93 3.01
N MET A 152 4.67 2.66 2.98
CA MET A 152 3.83 1.60 2.46
C MET A 152 3.84 0.39 3.40
N GLY A 153 2.64 0.01 3.84
CA GLY A 153 2.41 -1.24 4.58
C GLY A 153 1.90 -2.31 3.62
N TYR A 154 2.35 -3.55 3.80
CA TYR A 154 1.91 -4.63 2.93
C TYR A 154 2.03 -5.99 3.60
N LEU A 155 1.20 -6.92 3.15
CA LEU A 155 1.19 -8.32 3.55
C LEU A 155 0.62 -9.19 2.45
N LEU A 156 0.94 -10.47 2.51
CA LEU A 156 0.46 -11.47 1.56
C LEU A 156 0.16 -12.75 2.34
N ALA A 157 -0.88 -13.47 1.94
CA ALA A 157 -1.18 -14.78 2.50
C ALA A 157 0.05 -15.70 2.34
N PRO A 158 0.40 -16.50 3.37
CA PRO A 158 1.65 -17.28 3.36
C PRO A 158 1.79 -18.21 2.16
N SER A 159 0.68 -18.80 1.68
CA SER A 159 0.63 -19.66 0.49
C SER A 159 1.02 -18.97 -0.82
N TYR A 160 1.08 -17.64 -0.84
CA TYR A 160 1.51 -16.84 -1.98
C TYR A 160 2.92 -16.23 -1.78
N GLY A 161 3.53 -16.45 -0.62
CA GLY A 161 4.87 -15.99 -0.28
C GLY A 161 5.95 -16.59 -1.20
N GLY A 162 7.07 -15.88 -1.36
CA GLY A 162 8.22 -16.36 -2.15
C GLY A 162 8.03 -16.37 -3.68
N ARG A 163 6.83 -16.07 -4.18
CA ARG A 163 6.50 -16.13 -5.62
C ARG A 163 6.75 -14.82 -6.39
N GLY A 164 7.17 -13.75 -5.71
CA GLY A 164 7.44 -12.44 -6.34
C GLY A 164 6.21 -11.53 -6.51
N ILE A 165 5.02 -12.00 -6.15
CA ILE A 165 3.74 -11.28 -6.29
C ILE A 165 3.79 -9.92 -5.59
N MET A 166 4.19 -9.88 -4.31
CA MET A 166 4.27 -8.63 -3.56
C MET A 166 5.28 -7.65 -4.17
N SER A 167 6.44 -8.12 -4.63
CA SER A 167 7.41 -7.24 -5.32
C SER A 167 6.83 -6.64 -6.59
N SER A 168 6.02 -7.40 -7.34
CA SER A 168 5.32 -6.94 -8.54
C SER A 168 4.22 -5.93 -8.22
N ALA A 169 3.41 -6.20 -7.18
CA ALA A 169 2.38 -5.30 -6.71
C ALA A 169 2.97 -3.96 -6.26
N PHE A 170 4.03 -4.01 -5.44
CA PHE A 170 4.77 -2.84 -4.96
C PHE A 170 5.30 -1.98 -6.12
N LYS A 171 5.94 -2.63 -7.09
CA LYS A 171 6.44 -1.96 -8.30
C LYS A 171 5.32 -1.30 -9.09
N ALA A 172 4.21 -2.01 -9.30
CA ALA A 172 3.06 -1.52 -10.06
C ALA A 172 2.43 -0.30 -9.38
N VAL A 173 2.18 -0.37 -8.07
CA VAL A 173 1.62 0.75 -7.30
C VAL A 173 2.53 1.97 -7.36
N ILE A 174 3.86 1.83 -7.17
CA ILE A 174 4.78 2.97 -7.29
C ILE A 174 4.73 3.57 -8.70
N LYS A 175 5.02 2.75 -9.72
CA LYS A 175 5.31 3.25 -11.06
C LYS A 175 4.06 3.72 -11.79
N GLN A 176 2.95 3.03 -11.57
CA GLN A 176 1.71 3.29 -12.29
C GLN A 176 0.80 4.24 -11.52
N TRP A 177 0.86 4.26 -10.18
CA TRP A 177 0.00 5.13 -9.38
C TRP A 177 0.77 6.21 -8.62
N ALA A 178 1.58 5.85 -7.63
CA ALA A 178 2.11 6.81 -6.67
C ALA A 178 2.93 7.94 -7.32
N ILE A 179 3.80 7.62 -8.29
CA ILE A 179 4.58 8.64 -9.01
C ILE A 179 3.69 9.55 -9.87
N PRO A 180 2.92 9.02 -10.85
CA PRO A 180 2.16 9.88 -11.76
C PRO A 180 0.89 10.50 -11.17
N ARG A 181 0.23 9.83 -10.21
CA ARG A 181 -1.05 10.26 -9.63
C ARG A 181 -0.92 10.90 -8.25
N MET A 182 0.13 10.64 -7.50
CA MET A 182 0.31 11.27 -6.18
C MET A 182 1.49 12.25 -6.14
N GLY A 183 2.23 12.38 -7.25
CA GLY A 183 3.42 13.22 -7.31
C GLY A 183 4.56 12.70 -6.43
N MET A 184 4.53 11.43 -6.03
CA MET A 184 5.50 10.85 -5.09
C MET A 184 6.94 11.07 -5.56
N ARG A 185 7.79 11.57 -4.65
CA ARG A 185 9.24 11.73 -4.84
C ARG A 185 10.08 10.94 -3.85
N ARG A 186 9.55 10.68 -2.65
CA ARG A 186 10.27 9.96 -1.60
C ARG A 186 9.36 9.00 -0.85
N MET A 187 9.89 7.83 -0.53
CA MET A 187 9.24 6.86 0.35
C MET A 187 10.23 6.32 1.37
N VAL A 188 9.75 6.13 2.60
CA VAL A 188 10.49 5.48 3.68
C VAL A 188 9.79 4.17 4.01
N GLY A 189 10.59 3.10 4.15
CA GLY A 189 10.15 1.79 4.59
C GLY A 189 10.81 1.42 5.91
N VAL A 190 10.03 0.91 6.86
CA VAL A 190 10.55 0.42 8.15
C VAL A 190 10.12 -1.03 8.32
N THR A 191 11.07 -1.91 8.63
CA THR A 191 10.78 -3.33 8.85
C THR A 191 11.72 -3.92 9.89
N TYR A 192 11.37 -5.09 10.44
CA TYR A 192 12.25 -5.81 11.36
C TYR A 192 13.45 -6.41 10.60
N PRO A 193 14.65 -6.47 11.21
CA PRO A 193 15.82 -7.09 10.59
C PRO A 193 15.57 -8.52 10.12
N ASP A 194 14.81 -9.30 10.91
CA ASP A 194 14.50 -10.70 10.62
C ASP A 194 13.35 -10.89 9.60
N ASN A 195 12.67 -9.81 9.21
CA ASN A 195 11.67 -9.87 8.15
C ASN A 195 12.37 -9.81 6.76
N TYR A 196 13.10 -10.87 6.44
CA TYR A 196 13.84 -11.00 5.18
C TYR A 196 12.96 -10.86 3.94
N GLY A 197 11.69 -11.27 4.03
CA GLY A 197 10.71 -11.13 2.94
C GLY A 197 10.47 -9.67 2.58
N SER A 198 10.09 -8.84 3.56
CA SER A 198 9.88 -7.41 3.35
C SER A 198 11.14 -6.67 2.93
N ARG A 199 12.30 -7.02 3.50
CA ARG A 199 13.60 -6.45 3.08
C ARG A 199 13.86 -6.69 1.60
N LYS A 200 13.73 -7.93 1.13
CA LYS A 200 13.90 -8.28 -0.29
C LYS A 200 12.89 -7.58 -1.20
N VAL A 201 11.65 -7.39 -0.75
CA VAL A 201 10.63 -6.64 -1.51
C VAL A 201 11.07 -5.19 -1.72
N MET A 202 11.55 -4.53 -0.67
CA MET A 202 12.03 -3.14 -0.75
C MET A 202 13.29 -3.02 -1.62
N GLU A 203 14.30 -3.85 -1.39
CA GLU A 203 15.56 -3.86 -2.15
C GLU A 203 15.31 -4.08 -3.65
N LYS A 204 14.43 -5.03 -4.03
CA LYS A 204 14.03 -5.27 -5.43
C LYS A 204 13.30 -4.08 -6.07
N ASN A 205 12.73 -3.19 -5.27
CA ASN A 205 12.03 -1.99 -5.71
C ASN A 205 12.89 -0.72 -5.59
N GLY A 206 14.21 -0.88 -5.45
CA GLY A 206 15.17 0.22 -5.52
C GLY A 206 15.36 0.97 -4.21
N PHE A 207 14.80 0.47 -3.10
CA PHE A 207 15.10 1.04 -1.79
C PHE A 207 16.53 0.71 -1.40
N VAL A 208 17.16 1.66 -0.71
CA VAL A 208 18.48 1.52 -0.13
C VAL A 208 18.36 1.50 1.39
N LEU A 209 19.00 0.53 2.04
CA LEU A 209 19.12 0.49 3.49
C LEU A 209 19.92 1.71 3.96
N ARG A 210 19.32 2.54 4.81
CA ARG A 210 19.96 3.74 5.38
C ARG A 210 20.66 3.41 6.68
N GLU A 211 19.95 2.74 7.58
CA GLU A 211 20.44 2.43 8.91
C GLU A 211 19.67 1.27 9.53
N ILE A 212 20.27 0.71 10.59
CA ILE A 212 19.62 -0.22 11.51
C ILE A 212 19.55 0.50 12.86
N VAL A 213 18.34 0.84 13.29
CA VAL A 213 18.11 1.52 14.57
C VAL A 213 17.80 0.47 15.62
N LYS A 214 18.60 0.46 16.70
CA LYS A 214 18.43 -0.48 17.80
C LYS A 214 17.28 -0.06 18.71
N GLU A 215 16.55 -1.04 19.22
CA GLU A 215 15.50 -0.85 20.23
C GLU A 215 14.47 0.25 19.90
N HIS A 216 14.12 0.38 18.62
CA HIS A 216 13.40 1.55 18.12
C HIS A 216 11.88 1.33 18.09
N VAL A 217 11.43 0.13 17.69
CA VAL A 217 10.00 -0.14 17.48
C VAL A 217 9.41 -0.89 18.66
N LYS A 218 8.48 -0.24 19.38
CA LYS A 218 7.61 -0.93 20.34
C LYS A 218 6.42 -1.55 19.62
N ALA A 219 6.39 -2.88 19.54
CA ALA A 219 5.28 -3.63 18.97
C ALA A 219 4.93 -4.80 19.91
N LYS A 220 3.64 -5.02 20.15
CA LYS A 220 3.15 -6.17 20.95
C LYS A 220 3.87 -6.34 22.30
N GLY A 221 4.14 -5.22 22.97
CA GLY A 221 4.78 -5.19 24.29
C GLY A 221 6.30 -5.43 24.30
N LYS A 222 6.93 -5.61 23.14
CA LYS A 222 8.39 -5.80 22.99
C LYS A 222 9.01 -4.65 22.22
N VAL A 223 10.29 -4.40 22.49
CA VAL A 223 11.10 -3.42 21.78
C VAL A 223 11.98 -4.17 20.79
N HIS A 224 11.98 -3.71 19.54
CA HIS A 224 12.67 -4.37 18.43
C HIS A 224 13.59 -3.41 17.70
N ASP A 225 14.69 -3.94 17.20
CA ASP A 225 15.50 -3.29 16.18
C ASP A 225 14.69 -3.12 14.89
N CYS A 226 15.02 -2.11 14.09
CA CYS A 226 14.40 -1.92 12.78
C CYS A 226 15.44 -1.54 11.72
N CYS A 227 15.24 -2.05 10.51
CA CYS A 227 15.89 -1.57 9.31
C CYS A 227 15.07 -0.41 8.72
N VAL A 228 15.75 0.68 8.42
CA VAL A 228 15.18 1.83 7.74
C VAL A 228 15.66 1.85 6.30
N TYR A 229 14.72 1.87 5.37
CA TYR A 229 14.96 1.93 3.94
C TYR A 229 14.43 3.25 3.39
N ASP A 230 15.13 3.79 2.38
CA ASP A 230 14.75 5.02 1.69
C ASP A 230 14.74 4.78 0.18
N LEU A 231 13.69 5.28 -0.47
CA LEU A 231 13.56 5.34 -1.92
C LEU A 231 13.39 6.79 -2.33
N ASN A 232 14.34 7.29 -3.12
CA ASN A 232 14.24 8.60 -3.78
C ASN A 232 13.99 8.37 -5.27
N VAL A 233 12.87 8.90 -5.76
CA VAL A 233 12.52 8.83 -7.17
C VAL A 233 13.17 10.01 -7.87
N VAL A 234 14.24 9.73 -8.63
CA VAL A 234 14.81 10.72 -9.54
C VAL A 234 13.89 10.79 -10.75
N CYS A 235 13.12 11.87 -10.87
CA CYS A 235 12.45 12.16 -12.13
C CYS A 235 13.54 12.51 -13.15
N CYS A 236 13.69 11.68 -14.19
CA CYS A 236 14.42 12.11 -15.37
C CYS A 236 13.65 13.29 -15.96
N SER A 237 14.29 14.45 -15.95
CA SER A 237 13.83 15.70 -16.57
C SER A 237 13.65 15.55 -18.07
#